data_AF-A0A7W1GVR8-F1
#
_entry.id   AF-A0A7W1GVR8-F1
#
_cell.length_a   1.000
_cell.length_b   1.000
_cell.length_c   1.000
_cell.angle_alpha   90.00
_cell.angle_beta   90.00
_cell.angle_gamma   90.00
#
_symmetry.space_group_name_H-M   'P 1'
#
loop_
_entity.id
_entity.type
_entity.pdbx_description
1 polymer ?
#
loop_
_entity_poly.entity_id
_entity_poly.type
_entity_poly.pdbx_seq_one_letter_code
_entity_poly.pdbx_strand_id
1 'polypeptide(L)'
;MGMHKKTKKLTVDFPIDEFIYLKMACAKQDVTIKEFVTKAVIKSVEDYEDDLDKASIEAARKDIQENGTVSWKEMCDEMGWEKSYQVKSIHIGIE
;
A
#
# COMPACT_ATOMS: atom_id res chain seq x y z
N MET A 1 29.44 -12.67 -4.49
CA MET A 1 28.33 -13.16 -5.34
C MET A 1 27.26 -12.08 -5.38
N GLY A 2 27.03 -11.44 -6.53
CA GLY A 2 26.01 -10.41 -6.66
C GLY A 2 24.61 -11.04 -6.64
N MET A 3 23.73 -10.57 -5.74
CA MET A 3 22.31 -10.90 -5.79
C MET A 3 21.75 -10.42 -7.13
N HIS A 4 21.45 -11.34 -8.05
CA HIS A 4 20.69 -10.99 -9.26
C HIS A 4 19.29 -10.54 -8.82
N LYS A 5 19.04 -9.23 -8.87
CA LYS A 5 17.69 -8.67 -8.69
C LYS A 5 16.79 -9.26 -9.77
N LYS A 6 15.80 -10.05 -9.36
CA LYS A 6 14.77 -10.58 -10.26
C LYS A 6 13.93 -9.40 -10.76
N THR A 7 14.19 -8.94 -11.97
CA THR A 7 13.42 -7.86 -12.61
C THR A 7 12.42 -8.44 -13.59
N LYS A 8 11.28 -7.78 -13.75
CA LYS A 8 10.31 -8.07 -14.80
C LYS A 8 10.36 -6.94 -15.83
N LYS A 9 10.25 -7.29 -17.11
CA LYS A 9 10.21 -6.33 -18.20
C LYS A 9 8.75 -5.94 -18.44
N LEU A 10 8.51 -4.64 -18.51
CA LEU A 10 7.26 -4.05 -18.97
C LEU A 10 7.55 -3.32 -20.28
N THR A 11 6.68 -3.50 -21.27
CA THR A 11 6.67 -2.71 -22.51
C THR A 11 5.41 -1.85 -22.47
N VAL A 12 5.55 -0.56 -22.78
CA VAL A 12 4.45 0.40 -22.75
C VAL A 12 4.44 1.15 -24.06
N ASP A 13 3.28 1.20 -24.71
CA ASP A 13 3.06 1.99 -25.91
C ASP A 13 2.60 3.40 -25.54
N PHE A 14 3.18 4.41 -26.19
CA PHE A 14 2.84 5.81 -25.99
C PHE A 14 2.38 6.43 -27.31
N PRO A 15 1.39 7.34 -27.28
CA PRO A 15 1.15 8.25 -28.39
C PRO A 15 2.43 9.02 -28.72
N ILE A 16 2.71 9.18 -30.02
CA ILE A 16 3.97 9.77 -30.49
C ILE A 16 4.17 11.18 -29.91
N ASP A 17 3.13 11.99 -29.90
CA ASP A 17 3.20 13.37 -29.41
C ASP A 17 3.50 13.43 -27.91
N GLU A 18 2.88 12.57 -27.12
CA GLU A 18 3.11 12.46 -25.67
C GLU A 18 4.52 11.96 -25.35
N PHE A 19 5.03 11.02 -26.15
CA PHE A 19 6.38 10.49 -25.98
C PHE A 19 7.47 11.56 -26.18
N ILE A 20 7.22 12.54 -27.06
CA ILE A 20 8.14 13.68 -27.25
C ILE A 20 8.20 14.53 -25.97
N TYR A 21 7.05 14.83 -25.35
CA TYR A 21 7.02 15.57 -24.09
C TYR A 21 7.72 14.81 -22.96
N LEU A 22 7.51 13.49 -22.87
CA LEU A 22 8.20 12.64 -21.91
C LEU A 22 9.73 12.71 -22.08
N LYS A 23 10.22 12.59 -23.33
CA LYS A 23 11.64 12.73 -23.63
C LYS A 23 12.21 14.07 -23.20
N MET A 24 11.51 15.16 -23.51
CA MET A 24 11.94 16.51 -23.13
C MET A 24 11.96 16.68 -21.61
N ALA A 25 10.96 16.17 -20.89
CA ALA A 25 10.90 16.23 -19.44
C ALA A 25 12.05 15.45 -18.78
N CYS A 26 12.39 14.28 -19.31
CA CYS A 26 13.52 13.46 -18.87
C CYS A 26 14.85 14.17 -19.10
N ALA A 27 15.04 14.78 -20.28
CA ALA A 27 16.26 15.52 -20.62
C ALA A 27 16.46 16.76 -19.72
N LYS A 28 15.38 17.47 -19.37
CA LYS A 28 15.45 18.63 -18.45
C LYS A 28 15.84 18.25 -17.02
N GLN A 29 15.51 17.03 -16.60
CA GLN A 29 15.75 16.55 -15.24
C GLN A 29 17.00 15.68 -15.13
N ASP A 30 17.73 15.47 -16.23
CA ASP A 30 18.88 14.56 -16.32
C ASP A 30 18.58 13.15 -15.79
N VAL A 31 17.41 12.61 -16.17
CA VAL A 31 16.97 11.26 -15.81
C VAL A 31 16.66 10.43 -17.04
N THR A 32 16.81 9.12 -16.93
CA THR A 32 16.39 8.22 -18.01
C THR A 32 14.86 8.07 -18.03
N ILE A 33 14.31 7.80 -19.22
CA ILE A 33 12.87 7.49 -19.37
C ILE A 33 12.45 6.34 -18.46
N LYS A 34 13.32 5.32 -18.33
CA LYS A 34 13.06 4.17 -17.46
C LYS A 34 12.89 4.59 -16.01
N GLU A 35 13.79 5.41 -15.48
CA GLU A 35 13.71 5.90 -14.09
C GLU A 35 12.48 6.77 -13.88
N PHE A 36 12.21 7.66 -14.83
CA PHE A 36 11.04 8.52 -14.77
C PHE A 36 9.74 7.72 -14.74
N VAL A 37 9.54 6.82 -15.71
CA VAL A 37 8.33 5.98 -15.80
C VAL A 37 8.22 5.06 -14.59
N THR A 38 9.33 4.48 -14.11
CA THR A 38 9.30 3.61 -12.92
C THR A 38 8.83 4.40 -11.68
N LYS A 39 9.37 5.60 -11.47
CA LYS A 39 8.96 6.47 -10.35
C LYS A 39 7.51 6.91 -10.49
N ALA A 40 7.07 7.29 -11.69
CA ALA A 40 5.69 7.70 -11.94
C ALA A 40 4.70 6.56 -11.67
N VAL A 41 5.01 5.34 -12.10
CA VAL A 41 4.17 4.16 -11.84
C VAL A 41 4.11 3.85 -10.35
N ILE A 42 5.24 3.81 -9.65
CA ILE A 42 5.27 3.58 -8.19
C ILE A 42 4.42 4.64 -7.47
N LYS A 43 4.63 5.91 -7.80
CA LYS A 43 3.86 7.01 -7.21
C LYS A 43 2.36 6.88 -7.47
N SER A 44 1.96 6.49 -8.68
CA SER A 44 0.54 6.29 -8.99
C SER A 44 -0.09 5.13 -8.23
N VAL A 45 0.68 4.12 -7.87
CA VAL A 45 0.22 3.01 -7.03
C VAL A 45 0.08 3.47 -5.59
N GLU A 46 1.07 4.18 -5.06
CA GLU A 46 1.02 4.74 -3.69
C GLU A 46 -0.17 5.70 -3.53
N ASP A 47 -0.35 6.63 -4.47
CA ASP A 47 -1.49 7.57 -4.45
C ASP A 47 -2.85 6.82 -4.52
N TYR A 48 -2.92 5.70 -5.24
CA TYR A 48 -4.13 4.87 -5.31
C TYR A 48 -4.38 4.09 -4.01
N GLU A 49 -3.33 3.58 -3.37
CA GLU A 49 -3.42 2.92 -2.06
C GLU A 49 -3.90 3.91 -0.98
N ASP A 50 -3.36 5.13 -0.97
CA ASP A 50 -3.77 6.20 -0.04
C ASP A 50 -5.27 6.54 -0.18
N ASP A 51 -5.80 6.57 -1.41
CA ASP A 51 -7.22 6.81 -1.66
C ASP A 51 -8.11 5.68 -1.10
N LEU A 52 -7.66 4.42 -1.22
CA LEU A 52 -8.38 3.27 -0.65
C LEU A 52 -8.34 3.26 0.89
N ASP A 53 -7.19 3.58 1.46
CA ASP A 53 -7.02 3.65 2.91
C ASP A 53 -7.87 4.79 3.50
N LYS A 54 -7.90 5.95 2.82
CA LYS A 54 -8.76 7.06 3.22
C LYS A 54 -10.23 6.67 3.24
N ALA A 55 -10.72 6.01 2.19
CA ALA A 55 -12.10 5.54 2.13
C ALA A 55 -12.42 4.55 3.27
N SER A 56 -11.48 3.65 3.57
CA SER A 56 -11.61 2.66 4.65
C SER A 56 -11.63 3.32 6.04
N ILE A 57 -10.75 4.30 6.27
CA ILE A 57 -10.70 5.07 7.52
C ILE A 57 -11.96 5.91 7.71
N GLU A 58 -12.45 6.56 6.64
CA GLU A 58 -13.69 7.34 6.70
C GLU A 58 -14.91 6.45 7.00
N ALA A 59 -14.98 5.27 6.38
CA ALA A 59 -16.02 4.28 6.68
C ALA A 59 -15.96 3.83 8.15
N ALA A 60 -14.77 3.49 8.65
CA ALA A 60 -14.58 3.11 10.05
C ALA A 60 -14.93 4.24 11.03
N ARG A 61 -14.57 5.49 10.71
CA ARG A 61 -14.95 6.65 11.54
C ARG A 61 -16.45 6.87 11.58
N LYS A 62 -17.13 6.72 10.44
CA LYS A 62 -18.58 6.84 10.36
C LYS A 62 -19.27 5.74 11.18
N ASP A 63 -18.80 4.51 11.06
CA ASP A 63 -19.31 3.38 11.84
C ASP A 63 -19.14 3.62 13.35
N ILE A 64 -17.97 4.08 13.79
CA ILE A 64 -17.76 4.44 15.20
C ILE A 64 -18.68 5.57 15.67
N GLN A 65 -18.96 6.56 14.80
CA GLN A 65 -19.85 7.66 15.14
C GLN A 65 -21.31 7.22 15.25
N GLU A 66 -21.77 6.31 14.39
CA GLU A 66 -23.15 5.84 14.34
C GLU A 66 -23.42 4.71 15.34
N ASN A 67 -22.47 3.78 15.51
CA ASN A 67 -22.63 2.53 16.25
C ASN A 67 -21.75 2.45 17.52
N GLY A 68 -20.84 3.42 17.73
CA GLY A 68 -19.90 3.41 18.85
C GLY A 68 -18.73 2.45 18.62
N THR A 69 -17.92 2.24 19.67
CA THR A 69 -16.84 1.23 19.64
C THR A 69 -17.28 -0.02 20.39
N VAL A 70 -17.04 -1.20 19.83
CA VAL A 70 -17.23 -2.48 20.53
C VAL A 70 -15.92 -2.97 21.14
N SER A 71 -15.98 -3.69 22.26
CA SER A 71 -14.81 -4.37 22.80
C SER A 71 -14.44 -5.58 21.93
N TRP A 72 -13.17 -5.97 21.95
CA TRP A 72 -12.69 -7.15 21.21
C TRP A 72 -13.48 -8.43 21.51
N LYS A 73 -13.96 -8.56 22.75
CA LYS A 73 -14.77 -9.70 23.19
C LYS A 73 -16.13 -9.71 22.50
N GLU A 74 -16.81 -8.58 22.46
CA GLU A 74 -18.13 -8.43 21.80
C GLU A 74 -18.03 -8.68 20.29
N MET A 75 -16.99 -8.16 19.65
CA MET A 75 -16.74 -8.37 18.22
C MET A 75 -16.48 -9.85 17.88
N CYS A 76 -15.70 -10.56 18.72
CA CYS A 76 -15.47 -12.00 18.53
C CYS A 76 -16.75 -12.82 18.70
N ASP A 77 -17.58 -12.44 19.67
CA ASP A 77 -18.85 -13.11 19.96
C ASP A 77 -19.87 -12.85 18.81
N GLU A 78 -19.89 -11.66 18.20
CA GLU A 78 -20.75 -11.31 17.06
C GLU A 78 -20.34 -12.01 15.75
N MET A 79 -19.03 -12.08 15.46
CA MET A 79 -18.50 -12.68 14.22
C MET A 79 -18.43 -14.21 14.27
N GLY A 80 -18.81 -14.83 15.38
CA GLY A 80 -18.71 -16.29 15.58
C GLY A 80 -17.26 -16.78 15.60
N TRP A 81 -16.31 -15.91 15.96
CA TRP A 81 -14.89 -16.25 16.05
C TRP A 81 -14.66 -16.96 17.38
N GLU A 82 -14.76 -18.30 17.37
CA GLU A 82 -14.40 -19.11 18.53
C GLU A 82 -12.98 -18.79 18.99
N LYS A 83 -12.84 -18.43 20.27
CA LYS A 83 -11.60 -18.03 20.95
C LYS A 83 -10.48 -19.07 20.79
N SER A 84 -9.75 -19.00 19.68
CA SER A 84 -8.52 -19.75 19.47
C SER A 84 -7.29 -18.90 19.83
N TYR A 85 -7.28 -18.33 21.05
CA TYR A 85 -6.07 -17.74 21.61
C TYR A 85 -5.81 -18.29 23.01
N GLN A 86 -5.04 -19.38 23.06
CA GLN A 86 -4.12 -19.59 24.18
C GLN A 86 -2.97 -18.59 24.01
N VAL A 87 -3.12 -17.38 24.55
CA VAL A 87 -1.97 -16.54 24.84
C VAL A 87 -1.20 -17.22 25.97
N LYS A 88 -0.16 -17.99 25.62
CA LYS A 88 0.84 -18.39 26.62
C LYS A 88 1.54 -17.11 27.06
N SER A 89 1.25 -16.67 28.28
CA SER A 89 1.97 -15.60 28.96
C SER A 89 3.46 -15.95 28.98
N ILE A 90 4.26 -15.27 28.17
CA ILE A 90 5.71 -15.31 28.29
C ILE A 90 6.04 -14.49 29.54
N HIS A 91 6.32 -15.19 30.64
CA HIS A 91 6.98 -14.58 31.79
C HIS A 91 8.43 -14.31 31.38
N ILE A 92 8.75 -13.07 31.02
CA ILE A 92 10.13 -12.62 30.95
C ILE A 92 10.56 -12.39 32.41
N GLY A 93 11.11 -13.41 33.03
CA GLY A 93 11.88 -13.26 34.26
C GLY A 93 13.12 -12.45 33.94
N ILE A 94 13.24 -11.27 34.54
CA ILE A 94 14.52 -10.57 34.65
C ILE A 94 15.11 -11.05 35.97
N GLU A 95 16.13 -11.91 35.90
CA GLU A 95 17.10 -12.09 36.98
C GLU A 95 18.29 -11.14 36.76
#